data_AF-A0A1E7ZE83-F1
#
_entry.id   AF-A0A1E7ZE83-F1
#
_cell.length_a   1.000
_cell.length_b   1.000
_cell.length_c   1.000
_cell.angle_alpha   90.00
_cell.angle_beta   90.00
_cell.angle_gamma   90.00
#
_symmetry.space_group_name_H-M   'P 1'
#
loop_
_entity.id
_entity.type
_entity.pdbx_description
1 polymer ?
#
loop_
_entity_poly.entity_id
_entity_poly.type
_entity_poly.pdbx_seq_one_letter_code
_entity_poly.pdbx_strand_id
1 'polypeptide(L)'
;MAPLLAALISAGPSLIRMFGESKGGTTERVAQTVADVVQAIGPNPTASQVKQLESVVNQQPSEDISKLSVELGRIAAEREKNTLNYDVAMHTQQQETIRASKDVKGVRPEIANRHSWFTAVYVIGMELAHATGLTSFGASMEIAMMLAAPTLAWFGFRTFDKFSKQGAS
;
A
#
# COMPACT_ATOMS: atom_id res chain seq x y z
N MET A 1 0.99 -11.77 34.75
CA MET A 1 0.12 -12.89 34.31
C MET A 1 -0.82 -12.49 33.18
N ALA A 2 -1.62 -11.42 33.30
CA ALA A 2 -2.50 -10.93 32.22
C ALA A 2 -1.83 -10.72 30.83
N PRO A 3 -0.65 -10.08 30.70
CA PRO A 3 0.00 -9.92 29.38
C PRO A 3 0.50 -11.24 28.79
N LEU A 4 0.81 -12.24 29.64
CA LEU A 4 1.28 -13.56 29.23
C LEU A 4 0.11 -14.39 28.65
N LEU A 5 -1.05 -14.30 29.29
CA LEU A 5 -2.31 -14.90 28.80
C LEU A 5 -2.72 -14.28 27.45
N ALA A 6 -2.64 -12.95 27.32
CA ALA A 6 -2.92 -12.27 26.06
C ALA A 6 -1.92 -12.65 24.95
N ALA A 7 -0.63 -12.76 25.27
CA ALA A 7 0.40 -13.21 24.33
C ALA A 7 0.21 -14.66 23.88
N LEU A 8 -0.19 -15.56 24.78
CA LEU A 8 -0.52 -16.96 24.46
C LEU A 8 -1.74 -17.07 23.52
N ILE A 9 -2.80 -16.31 23.81
CA ILE A 9 -4.01 -16.28 22.98
C ILE A 9 -3.72 -15.65 21.61
N SER A 10 -2.90 -14.60 21.56
CA SER A 10 -2.50 -13.92 20.32
C SER A 10 -1.53 -14.73 19.45
N ALA A 11 -0.61 -15.48 20.06
CA ALA A 11 0.32 -16.35 19.35
C ALA A 11 -0.40 -17.57 18.72
N GLY A 12 -1.48 -18.03 19.34
CA GLY A 12 -2.27 -19.16 18.88
C GLY A 12 -1.59 -20.53 19.14
N PRO A 13 -2.36 -21.62 19.08
CA PRO A 13 -1.92 -22.94 19.53
C PRO A 13 -0.79 -23.55 18.70
N SER A 14 -0.69 -23.21 17.41
CA SER A 14 0.34 -23.72 16.50
C SER A 14 1.74 -23.20 16.83
N LEU A 15 1.89 -21.92 17.17
CA LEU A 15 3.18 -21.35 17.59
C LEU A 15 3.64 -21.88 18.94
N ILE A 16 2.69 -22.10 19.85
CA ILE A 16 2.98 -22.68 21.16
C ILE A 16 3.50 -24.12 21.00
N ARG A 17 2.89 -24.92 20.11
CA ARG A 17 3.36 -26.28 19.79
C ARG A 17 4.74 -26.28 19.14
N MET A 18 4.98 -25.43 18.14
CA MET A 18 6.31 -25.31 17.50
C MET A 18 7.39 -24.91 18.51
N PHE A 19 7.07 -24.05 19.48
CA PHE A 19 8.00 -23.71 20.55
C PHE A 19 8.28 -24.92 21.46
N GLY A 20 7.24 -25.65 21.86
CA GLY A 20 7.37 -26.89 22.62
C GLY A 20 8.28 -27.90 21.95
N GLU A 21 8.06 -28.13 20.65
CA GLU A 21 8.88 -29.03 19.81
C GLU A 21 10.33 -28.53 19.69
N SER A 22 10.56 -27.22 19.60
CA SER A 22 11.91 -26.63 19.49
C SER A 22 12.75 -26.74 20.78
N LYS A 23 12.11 -26.86 21.94
CA LYS A 23 12.78 -26.96 23.26
C LYS A 23 12.92 -28.40 23.73
N GLY A 24 12.00 -29.29 23.35
CA GLY A 24 11.96 -30.69 23.76
C GLY A 24 11.73 -30.90 25.26
N GLY A 25 11.53 -32.14 25.69
CA GLY A 25 11.52 -32.52 27.11
C GLY A 25 10.26 -32.09 27.87
N THR A 26 10.40 -31.61 29.11
CA THR A 26 9.27 -31.20 29.97
C THR A 26 8.54 -29.98 29.41
N THR A 27 9.26 -29.07 28.75
CA THR A 27 8.72 -27.88 28.08
C THR A 27 7.80 -28.19 26.91
N GLU A 28 8.00 -29.32 26.23
CA GLU A 28 7.15 -29.76 25.12
C GLU A 28 5.76 -30.20 25.62
N ARG A 29 5.70 -31.01 26.68
CA ARG A 29 4.44 -31.42 27.31
C ARG A 29 3.66 -30.24 27.86
N VAL A 30 4.37 -29.31 28.49
CA VAL A 30 3.85 -28.05 29.01
C VAL A 30 3.24 -27.22 27.89
N ALA A 31 3.95 -27.06 26.77
CA ALA A 31 3.48 -26.33 25.60
C ALA A 31 2.30 -27.00 24.88
N GLN A 32 2.29 -28.33 24.76
CA GLN A 32 1.15 -29.09 24.21
C GLN A 32 -0.10 -28.89 25.08
N THR A 33 0.03 -29.03 26.40
CA THR A 33 -1.10 -28.84 27.32
C THR A 33 -1.66 -27.41 27.25
N VAL A 34 -0.78 -26.40 27.22
CA VAL A 34 -1.20 -25.00 27.09
C VAL A 34 -1.81 -24.73 25.70
N ALA A 35 -1.25 -25.31 24.64
CA ALA A 35 -1.80 -25.18 23.28
C ALA A 35 -3.18 -25.83 23.15
N ASP A 36 -3.43 -26.98 23.78
CA ASP A 36 -4.73 -27.66 23.75
C ASP A 36 -5.80 -26.83 24.47
N VAL A 37 -5.46 -26.19 25.59
CA VAL A 37 -6.37 -25.29 26.29
C VAL A 37 -6.61 -24.00 25.48
N VAL A 38 -5.57 -23.42 24.87
CA VAL A 38 -5.72 -22.25 23.97
C VAL A 38 -6.57 -22.61 22.73
N GLN A 39 -6.43 -23.83 22.19
CA GLN A 39 -7.25 -24.34 21.09
C GLN A 39 -8.72 -24.51 21.50
N ALA A 40 -8.99 -24.95 22.73
CA ALA A 40 -10.35 -25.11 23.26
C ALA A 40 -11.07 -23.77 23.53
N ILE A 41 -10.32 -22.68 23.74
CA ILE A 41 -10.86 -21.35 24.03
C ILE A 41 -11.14 -20.55 22.76
N GLY A 42 -10.39 -20.81 21.70
CA GLY A 42 -10.56 -20.14 20.42
C GLY A 42 -10.22 -18.64 20.46
N PRO A 43 -10.43 -17.90 19.35
CA PRO A 43 -9.98 -16.52 19.21
C PRO A 43 -10.75 -15.47 20.02
N ASN A 44 -11.86 -15.84 20.69
CA ASN A 44 -12.73 -14.90 21.41
C ASN A 44 -13.03 -15.41 22.83
N PRO A 45 -12.15 -15.13 23.81
CA PRO A 45 -12.22 -15.77 25.13
C PRO A 45 -13.32 -15.16 26.01
N THR A 46 -14.10 -16.01 26.69
CA THR A 46 -15.03 -15.60 27.76
C THR A 46 -14.27 -15.48 29.09
N ALA A 47 -14.65 -14.57 30.00
CA ALA A 47 -13.93 -14.29 31.26
C ALA A 47 -13.72 -15.52 32.18
N SER A 48 -14.54 -16.56 32.05
CA SER A 48 -14.40 -17.84 32.77
C SER A 48 -13.30 -18.74 32.19
N GLN A 49 -13.07 -18.70 30.88
CA GLN A 49 -12.04 -19.49 30.18
C GLN A 49 -10.63 -18.94 30.42
N VAL A 50 -10.51 -17.61 30.59
CA VAL A 50 -9.25 -16.95 30.97
C VAL A 50 -8.80 -17.39 32.37
N LYS A 51 -9.73 -17.58 33.31
CA LYS A 51 -9.44 -18.11 34.66
C LYS A 51 -9.02 -19.58 34.65
N GLN A 52 -9.56 -20.39 33.74
CA GLN A 52 -9.12 -21.77 33.55
C GLN A 52 -7.69 -21.82 33.01
N LEU A 53 -7.35 -20.96 32.03
CA LEU A 53 -5.97 -20.84 31.54
C LEU A 53 -5.03 -20.39 32.66
N GLU A 54 -5.43 -19.42 33.47
CA GLU A 54 -4.65 -18.92 34.61
C GLU A 54 -4.40 -20.03 35.65
N SER A 55 -5.39 -20.89 35.92
CA SER A 55 -5.23 -22.02 36.85
C SER A 55 -4.25 -23.10 36.35
N VAL A 56 -4.24 -23.38 35.05
CA VAL A 56 -3.32 -24.34 34.43
C VAL A 56 -1.90 -23.76 34.35
N VAL A 57 -1.78 -22.49 33.99
CA VAL A 57 -0.49 -21.78 33.95
C VAL A 57 0.12 -21.66 35.35
N ASN A 58 -0.69 -21.49 36.40
CA ASN A 58 -0.20 -21.43 37.79
C ASN A 58 0.24 -22.80 38.35
N GLN A 59 -0.18 -23.92 37.74
CA GLN A 59 0.23 -25.27 38.16
C GLN A 59 1.57 -25.70 37.55
N GLN A 60 2.13 -24.92 36.62
CA GLN A 60 3.36 -25.26 35.91
C GLN A 60 4.62 -24.57 36.47
N PRO A 61 5.82 -25.14 36.25
CA PRO A 61 7.07 -24.59 36.77
C PRO A 61 7.33 -23.17 36.26
N SER A 62 7.61 -22.24 37.17
CA SER A 62 7.73 -20.81 36.89
C SER A 62 8.88 -20.45 35.93
N GLU A 63 9.96 -21.24 35.89
CA GLU A 63 11.11 -21.00 35.00
C GLU A 63 10.75 -21.14 33.51
N ASP A 64 9.96 -22.14 33.15
CA ASP A 64 9.65 -22.44 31.75
C ASP A 64 8.63 -21.46 31.17
N ILE A 65 7.71 -20.98 32.00
CA ILE A 65 6.72 -19.95 31.65
C ILE A 65 7.40 -18.60 31.39
N SER A 66 8.42 -18.25 32.19
CA SER A 66 9.17 -17.01 32.00
C SER A 66 9.91 -17.00 30.66
N LYS A 67 10.60 -18.10 30.31
CA LYS A 67 11.28 -18.27 29.02
C LYS A 67 10.30 -18.21 27.84
N LEU A 68 9.15 -18.86 27.98
CA LEU A 68 8.10 -18.86 26.96
C LEU A 68 7.53 -17.45 26.74
N SER A 69 7.35 -16.67 27.79
CA SER A 69 6.85 -15.29 27.67
C SER A 69 7.83 -14.32 26.99
N VAL A 70 9.13 -14.45 27.28
CA VAL A 70 10.18 -13.61 26.68
C VAL A 70 10.31 -13.90 25.20
N GLU A 71 10.31 -15.17 24.80
CA GLU A 71 10.42 -15.56 23.40
C GLU A 71 9.14 -15.28 22.60
N LEU A 72 7.95 -15.45 23.19
CA LEU A 72 6.70 -15.00 22.56
C LEU A 72 6.69 -13.47 22.34
N GLY A 73 7.21 -12.70 23.32
CA GLY A 73 7.40 -11.26 23.15
C GLY A 73 8.36 -10.92 22.02
N ARG A 74 9.46 -11.67 21.88
CA ARG A 74 10.43 -11.51 20.79
C ARG A 74 9.81 -11.81 19.41
N ILE A 75 9.04 -12.90 19.29
CA ILE A 75 8.35 -13.28 18.06
C ILE A 75 7.30 -12.23 17.68
N ALA A 76 6.55 -11.72 18.65
CA ALA A 76 5.58 -10.65 18.40
C ALA A 76 6.27 -9.38 17.89
N ALA A 77 7.37 -8.96 18.52
CA ALA A 77 8.16 -7.82 18.10
C ALA A 77 8.77 -8.01 16.69
N GLU A 78 9.20 -9.22 16.34
CA GLU A 78 9.76 -9.53 15.03
C GLU A 78 8.68 -9.50 13.93
N ARG A 79 7.46 -9.96 14.23
CA ARG A 79 6.31 -9.82 13.32
C ARG A 79 5.97 -8.37 13.04
N GLU A 80 5.88 -7.55 14.08
CA GLU A 80 5.61 -6.12 13.94
C GLU A 80 6.68 -5.44 13.10
N LYS A 81 7.96 -5.74 13.37
CA LYS A 81 9.08 -5.25 12.57
C LYS A 81 8.96 -5.66 11.09
N ASN A 82 8.57 -6.90 10.81
CA ASN A 82 8.43 -7.37 9.42
C ASN A 82 7.26 -6.70 8.69
N THR A 83 6.13 -6.48 9.37
CA THR A 83 5.00 -5.73 8.81
C THR A 83 5.39 -4.28 8.52
N LEU A 84 6.03 -3.60 9.48
CA LEU A 84 6.49 -2.23 9.29
C LEU A 84 7.51 -2.12 8.15
N ASN A 85 8.46 -3.06 8.07
CA ASN A 85 9.43 -3.10 6.97
C ASN A 85 8.76 -3.31 5.61
N TYR A 86 7.74 -4.18 5.54
CA TYR A 86 6.97 -4.38 4.32
C TYR A 86 6.24 -3.10 3.90
N ASP A 87 5.59 -2.40 4.83
CA ASP A 87 4.89 -1.15 4.54
C ASP A 87 5.84 -0.05 4.08
N VAL A 88 7.00 0.09 4.74
CA VAL A 88 8.05 1.03 4.32
C VAL A 88 8.57 0.68 2.93
N ALA A 89 8.81 -0.60 2.63
CA ALA A 89 9.25 -1.03 1.31
C ALA A 89 8.21 -0.71 0.23
N MET A 90 6.93 -0.97 0.50
CA MET A 90 5.83 -0.64 -0.40
C MET A 90 5.75 0.86 -0.69
N HIS A 91 5.81 1.70 0.34
CA HIS A 91 5.81 3.15 0.17
C HIS A 91 7.05 3.67 -0.56
N THR A 92 8.21 3.06 -0.31
CA THR A 92 9.47 3.42 -0.98
C THR A 92 9.39 3.09 -2.46
N GLN A 93 8.94 1.89 -2.82
CA GLN A 93 8.74 1.50 -4.23
C GLN A 93 7.70 2.37 -4.93
N GLN A 94 6.60 2.73 -4.26
CA GLN A 94 5.63 3.69 -4.80
C GLN A 94 6.29 5.05 -5.07
N GLN A 95 7.07 5.59 -4.13
CA GLN A 95 7.78 6.84 -4.35
C GLN A 95 8.83 6.72 -5.46
N GLU A 96 9.55 5.61 -5.54
CA GLU A 96 10.47 5.34 -6.63
C GLU A 96 9.76 5.28 -7.98
N THR A 97 8.60 4.63 -8.08
CA THR A 97 7.82 4.63 -9.34
C THR A 97 7.32 6.02 -9.71
N ILE A 98 6.93 6.85 -8.73
CA ILE A 98 6.54 8.25 -8.96
C ILE A 98 7.75 9.11 -9.38
N ARG A 99 8.93 8.85 -8.81
CA ARG A 99 10.18 9.56 -9.15
C ARG A 99 10.77 9.09 -10.49
N ALA A 100 10.67 7.79 -10.78
CA ALA A 100 11.18 7.13 -11.98
C ALA A 100 10.21 7.24 -13.16
N SER A 101 8.93 7.47 -12.91
CA SER A 101 8.02 8.03 -13.92
C SER A 101 8.54 9.42 -14.25
N LYS A 102 9.42 9.48 -15.25
CA LYS A 102 9.99 10.68 -15.87
C LYS A 102 9.00 11.83 -15.80
N ASP A 103 9.46 12.93 -15.20
CA ASP A 103 9.01 14.32 -15.31
C ASP A 103 7.48 14.51 -15.46
N VAL A 104 6.85 15.37 -14.68
CA VAL A 104 5.43 15.72 -14.89
C VAL A 104 5.16 16.24 -16.32
N LYS A 105 6.23 16.62 -17.06
CA LYS A 105 6.24 16.90 -18.51
C LYS A 105 6.09 15.68 -19.44
N GLY A 106 6.41 14.47 -19.00
CA GLY A 106 6.32 13.20 -19.74
C GLY A 106 4.95 12.53 -19.70
N VAL A 107 4.00 13.05 -18.92
CA VAL A 107 2.61 12.54 -18.86
C VAL A 107 1.87 12.80 -20.19
N ARG A 108 2.34 13.77 -20.99
CA ARG A 108 1.82 14.04 -22.33
C ARG A 108 2.68 13.31 -23.37
N PRO A 109 2.09 12.58 -24.34
CA PRO A 109 2.82 12.05 -25.48
C PRO A 109 3.64 13.16 -26.12
N GLU A 110 4.90 12.88 -26.45
CA GLU A 110 5.81 13.88 -27.02
C GLU A 110 5.24 14.55 -28.27
N ILE A 111 4.44 13.81 -29.04
CA ILE A 111 3.70 14.32 -30.21
C ILE A 111 2.77 15.47 -29.81
N ALA A 112 1.97 15.32 -28.75
CA ALA A 112 1.05 16.37 -28.31
C ALA A 112 1.80 17.62 -27.81
N ASN A 113 2.93 17.43 -27.13
CA ASN A 113 3.74 18.55 -26.65
C ASN A 113 4.34 19.34 -27.83
N ARG A 114 4.96 18.65 -28.80
CA ARG A 114 5.58 19.28 -29.98
C ARG A 114 4.55 20.03 -30.83
N HIS A 115 3.41 19.40 -31.11
CA HIS A 115 2.35 20.03 -31.89
C HIS A 115 1.76 21.28 -31.19
N SER A 116 1.68 21.31 -29.85
CA SER A 116 1.16 22.50 -29.13
C SER A 116 2.08 23.71 -29.30
N TRP A 117 3.39 23.47 -29.32
CA TRP A 117 4.37 24.51 -29.57
C TRP A 117 4.33 24.99 -31.02
N PHE A 118 4.22 24.07 -31.99
CA PHE A 118 4.12 24.44 -33.40
C PHE A 118 2.87 25.27 -33.71
N THR A 119 1.71 24.93 -33.14
CA THR A 119 0.50 25.75 -33.28
C THR A 119 0.70 27.15 -32.69
N ALA A 120 1.28 27.26 -31.50
CA ALA A 120 1.54 28.56 -30.86
C ALA A 120 2.50 29.43 -31.70
N VAL A 121 3.60 28.85 -32.18
CA VAL A 121 4.56 29.54 -33.05
C VAL A 121 3.91 29.98 -34.36
N TYR A 122 3.06 29.16 -34.97
CA TYR A 122 2.35 29.52 -36.19
C TYR A 122 1.41 30.72 -35.98
N VAL A 123 0.54 30.67 -34.96
CA VAL A 123 -0.44 31.73 -34.70
C VAL A 123 0.27 33.04 -34.36
N ILE A 124 1.21 33.01 -33.41
CA ILE A 124 1.95 34.21 -32.98
C ILE A 124 2.79 34.76 -34.13
N GLY A 125 3.49 33.89 -34.88
CA GLY A 125 4.34 34.30 -35.99
C GLY A 125 3.56 34.95 -37.13
N MET A 126 2.42 34.37 -37.52
CA MET A 126 1.58 34.91 -38.59
C MET A 126 0.84 36.18 -38.18
N GLU A 127 0.40 36.30 -36.92
CA GLU A 127 -0.20 37.55 -36.43
C GLU A 127 0.83 38.67 -36.30
N LEU A 128 2.05 38.38 -35.86
CA LEU A 128 3.14 39.36 -35.83
C LEU A 128 3.56 39.79 -37.24
N ALA A 129 3.64 38.85 -38.20
CA ALA A 129 3.93 39.15 -39.60
C ALA A 129 2.85 40.05 -40.22
N HIS A 130 1.58 39.83 -39.87
CA HIS A 130 0.48 40.69 -40.28
C HIS A 130 0.55 42.08 -39.62
N ALA A 131 0.83 42.14 -38.31
CA ALA A 131 0.96 43.40 -37.57
C ALA A 131 2.13 44.28 -38.04
N THR A 132 3.18 43.68 -38.58
CA THR A 132 4.37 44.36 -39.12
C THR A 132 4.27 44.64 -40.62
N GLY A 133 3.14 44.29 -41.27
CA GLY A 133 2.90 44.54 -42.69
C GLY A 133 3.67 43.63 -43.64
N LEU A 134 4.32 42.57 -43.14
CA LEU A 134 5.06 41.58 -43.92
C LEU A 134 4.13 40.64 -44.70
N THR A 135 2.91 40.40 -44.20
CA THR A 135 1.89 39.57 -44.85
C THR A 135 0.53 40.27 -44.86
N SER A 136 -0.20 40.19 -45.99
CA SER A 136 -1.56 40.76 -46.10
C SER A 136 -2.65 39.91 -45.44
N PHE A 137 -2.32 38.67 -45.07
CA PHE A 137 -3.22 37.73 -44.40
C PHE A 137 -2.63 37.32 -43.05
N GLY A 138 -3.47 37.22 -42.03
CA GLY A 138 -3.11 36.75 -40.68
C GLY A 138 -3.05 35.22 -40.58
N ALA A 139 -3.02 34.71 -39.34
CA ALA A 139 -3.07 33.28 -39.09
C ALA A 139 -4.38 32.67 -39.61
N SER A 140 -4.31 31.60 -40.40
CA SER A 140 -5.52 30.93 -40.88
C SER A 140 -5.98 29.89 -39.87
N MET A 141 -7.29 29.90 -39.60
CA MET A 141 -7.90 28.96 -38.65
C MET A 141 -7.75 27.51 -39.11
N GLU A 142 -7.85 27.25 -40.42
CA GLU A 142 -7.74 25.91 -40.99
C GLU A 142 -6.35 25.29 -40.74
N ILE A 143 -5.28 26.06 -40.96
CA ILE A 143 -3.91 25.59 -40.76
C ILE A 143 -3.61 25.45 -39.26
N ALA A 144 -4.08 26.39 -38.43
CA ALA A 144 -3.95 26.30 -36.98
C ALA A 144 -4.62 25.04 -36.41
N MET A 145 -5.83 24.73 -36.87
CA MET A 145 -6.59 23.55 -36.44
C MET A 145 -5.96 22.24 -36.93
N MET A 146 -5.42 22.21 -38.16
CA MET A 146 -4.68 21.06 -38.68
C MET A 146 -3.42 20.78 -37.85
N LEU A 147 -2.66 21.82 -37.50
CA LEU A 147 -1.46 21.69 -36.65
C LEU A 147 -1.81 21.26 -35.22
N ALA A 148 -2.92 21.78 -34.68
CA ALA A 148 -3.40 21.48 -33.34
C ALA A 148 -4.07 20.10 -33.22
N ALA A 149 -4.44 19.45 -34.32
CA ALA A 149 -5.25 18.21 -34.31
C ALA A 149 -4.70 17.11 -33.37
N PRO A 150 -3.39 16.79 -33.33
CA PRO A 150 -2.87 15.78 -32.41
C PRO A 150 -2.94 16.20 -30.93
N THR A 151 -2.86 17.51 -30.67
CA THR A 151 -2.98 18.05 -29.30
C THR A 151 -4.42 18.03 -28.82
N LEU A 152 -5.35 18.41 -29.70
CA LEU A 152 -6.79 18.39 -29.42
C LEU A 152 -7.29 16.95 -29.26
N ALA A 153 -6.75 16.00 -30.02
CA ALA A 153 -7.03 14.58 -29.83
C ALA A 153 -6.54 14.06 -28.47
N TRP A 154 -5.38 14.54 -27.99
CA TRP A 154 -4.82 14.13 -26.69
C TRP A 154 -5.57 14.72 -25.49
N PHE A 155 -5.81 16.04 -25.47
CA PHE A 155 -6.62 16.66 -24.42
C PHE A 155 -8.09 16.21 -24.53
N GLY A 156 -8.53 15.88 -25.74
CA GLY A 156 -9.83 15.30 -26.05
C GLY A 156 -10.97 16.33 -25.96
N PHE A 157 -12.06 16.26 -26.71
CA PHE A 157 -12.96 15.14 -27.02
C PHE A 157 -13.26 14.17 -25.85
N ARG A 158 -12.27 13.76 -25.06
CA ARG A 158 -12.46 13.16 -23.71
C ARG A 158 -13.13 14.13 -22.74
N THR A 159 -12.95 15.44 -22.92
CA THR A 159 -13.69 16.45 -22.18
C THR A 159 -15.16 16.46 -22.59
N PHE A 160 -15.47 16.31 -23.88
CA PHE A 160 -16.85 16.16 -24.37
C PHE A 160 -17.53 14.88 -23.87
N ASP A 161 -16.77 13.78 -23.71
CA ASP A 161 -17.27 12.53 -23.11
C ASP A 161 -17.59 12.68 -21.59
N LYS A 162 -16.92 13.61 -20.89
CA LYS A 162 -17.27 13.95 -19.50
C LYS A 162 -18.44 14.93 -19.39
N PHE A 163 -18.64 15.81 -20.38
CA PHE A 163 -19.82 16.68 -20.45
C PHE A 163 -21.10 15.92 -20.82
N SER A 164 -21.02 14.73 -21.45
CA SER A 164 -22.18 13.89 -21.74
C SER A 164 -22.71 13.12 -20.51
N LYS A 165 -21.92 13.01 -19.43
CA LYS A 165 -22.30 12.34 -18.17
C LYS A 165 -23.04 13.23 -17.17
N GLN A 166 -23.83 14.16 -17.68
CA GLN A 166 -25.03 14.64 -16.98
C GLN A 166 -26.29 13.92 -17.47
N GLY A 167 -26.15 12.84 -18.27
CA GLY A 167 -27.28 12.09 -18.84
C GLY A 167 -27.18 10.57 -18.78
N ALA A 168 -26.30 9.95 -17.97
CA ALA A 168 -26.36 8.51 -17.74
C ALA A 168 -25.69 8.09 -16.42
N SER A 169 -26.52 7.51 -15.55
CA SER A 169 -26.28 7.03 -14.17
C SER A 169 -26.48 8.08 -13.08
#